data_AF-E6PDG0-F1
#
_entry.id   AF-E6PDG0-F1
#
_cell.length_a   1.000
_cell.length_b   1.000
_cell.length_c   1.000
_cell.angle_alpha   90.00
_cell.angle_beta   90.00
_cell.angle_gamma   90.00
#
_symmetry.space_group_name_H-M   'P 1'
#
loop_
_entity.id
_entity.type
_entity.pdbx_description
1 polymer ?
#
loop_
_entity_poly.entity_id
_entity_poly.type
_entity_poly.pdbx_seq_one_letter_code
_entity_poly.pdbx_strand_id
1 'polypeptide(L)' 'MNSWRLRALRIAIALLPVLAFAVGTPLLNRVEPRILGLPFNLAWVILWILLTPLCLFAIERLRNVKT' A
#
# COMPACT_ATOMS: atom_id res chain seq x y z
N MET A 1 14.44 -19.80 4.28
CA MET A 1 13.05 -19.33 4.54
C MET A 1 12.06 -20.26 3.84
N ASN A 2 11.14 -20.87 4.58
CA ASN A 2 10.16 -21.83 4.06
C ASN A 2 9.20 -21.17 3.04
N SER A 3 8.72 -21.95 2.08
CA SER A 3 7.92 -21.49 0.94
C SER A 3 6.60 -20.82 1.34
N TRP A 4 5.99 -21.25 2.45
CA TRP A 4 4.74 -20.69 2.94
C TRP A 4 4.89 -19.27 3.50
N ARG A 5 5.99 -18.97 4.22
CA ARG A 5 6.24 -17.61 4.75
C ARG A 5 6.40 -16.59 3.64
N LEU A 6 7.07 -16.97 2.56
CA LEU A 6 7.26 -16.08 1.41
C LEU A 6 5.95 -15.81 0.68
N ARG A 7 5.08 -16.82 0.56
CA ARG A 7 3.73 -16.64 0.01
C ARG A 7 2.90 -15.72 0.90
N ALA A 8 2.90 -15.95 2.21
CA ALA A 8 2.20 -15.12 3.18
C ALA A 8 2.70 -13.66 3.14
N LEU A 9 4.01 -13.43 3.06
CA LEU A 9 4.59 -12.09 2.94
C LEU A 9 4.16 -11.39 1.64
N ARG A 10 4.17 -12.09 0.50
CA ARG A 10 3.71 -11.51 -0.77
C ARG A 10 2.23 -11.11 -0.71
N ILE A 11 1.40 -11.96 -0.12
CA ILE A 11 -0.03 -11.67 0.07
C ILE A 11 -0.21 -10.46 1.00
N ALA A 12 0.52 -10.41 2.12
CA ALA A 12 0.45 -9.28 3.03
C ALA A 12 0.83 -7.96 2.35
N ILE A 13 1.92 -7.94 1.57
CA ILE A 13 2.34 -6.75 0.82
C ILE A 13 1.31 -6.36 -0.26
N ALA A 14 0.70 -7.33 -0.94
CA ALA A 14 -0.34 -7.08 -1.93
C ALA A 14 -1.63 -6.52 -1.30
N LEU A 15 -1.96 -6.93 -0.08
CA LEU A 15 -3.12 -6.45 0.65
C LEU A 15 -2.95 -5.03 1.21
N LEU A 16 -1.71 -4.56 1.44
CA LEU A 16 -1.44 -3.21 1.96
C LEU A 16 -2.13 -2.10 1.15
N PRO A 17 -1.89 -1.94 -0.16
CA PRO A 17 -2.56 -0.90 -0.95
C PRO A 17 -4.08 -1.13 -1.03
N VAL A 18 -4.54 -2.38 -1.10
CA VAL A 18 -5.97 -2.70 -1.14
C VAL A 18 -6.68 -2.21 0.12
N LEU A 19 -6.14 -2.53 1.30
CA LEU A 19 -6.70 -2.09 2.57
C LEU A 19 -6.56 -0.58 2.76
N ALA A 20 -5.43 -0.01 2.34
CA ALA A 20 -5.21 1.43 2.41
C ALA A 20 -6.24 2.23 1.61
N PHE A 21 -6.68 1.73 0.45
CA PHE A 21 -7.75 2.35 -0.32
C PHE A 21 -9.13 1.96 0.19
N ALA A 22 -9.43 0.68 0.37
CA ALA A 22 -10.76 0.20 0.73
C ALA A 22 -11.20 0.65 2.13
N VAL A 23 -10.28 0.69 3.09
CA VAL A 23 -10.55 1.07 4.48
C VAL A 23 -10.10 2.50 4.73
N GLY A 24 -8.93 2.91 4.22
CA GLY A 24 -8.42 4.25 4.46
C GLY A 24 -9.31 5.33 3.85
N THR A 25 -9.80 5.18 2.62
CA THR A 25 -10.61 6.23 1.99
C THR A 25 -11.92 6.56 2.72
N PRO A 26 -12.78 5.60 3.13
CA PRO A 26 -14.00 5.95 3.87
C PRO A 26 -13.70 6.48 5.28
N LEU A 27 -12.68 5.95 5.98
CA LEU A 27 -12.33 6.40 7.33
C LEU A 27 -11.70 7.79 7.36
N LEU A 28 -10.99 8.15 6.29
CA LEU A 28 -10.25 9.39 6.18
C LEU A 28 -10.96 10.42 5.29
N ASN A 29 -12.21 10.16 4.91
CA ASN A 29 -13.01 11.04 4.07
C ASN A 29 -13.50 12.28 4.84
N ARG A 30 -12.57 13.17 5.16
CA ARG A 30 -12.80 14.45 5.80
C ARG A 30 -12.03 15.54 5.07
N VAL A 31 -12.65 16.71 4.97
CA VAL A 31 -12.07 17.88 4.28
C VAL A 31 -10.90 18.45 5.09
N GLU A 32 -11.00 18.40 6.41
CA GLU A 32 -9.98 18.86 7.34
C GLU A 32 -9.44 17.69 8.18
N PRO A 33 -8.12 17.65 8.46
CA PRO A 33 -7.10 18.65 8.14
C PRO A 33 -6.72 18.67 6.65
N ARG A 34 -6.12 19.78 6.21
CA ARG A 34 -5.54 19.91 4.87
C ARG A 34 -4.03 19.68 4.91
N ILE A 35 -3.49 18.95 3.94
CA ILE A 35 -2.06 18.74 3.72
C ILE A 35 -1.71 19.37 2.38
N LEU A 36 -0.77 20.33 2.36
CA LEU A 36 -0.34 21.05 1.15
C LEU A 36 -1.51 21.69 0.37
N GLY A 37 -2.54 22.15 1.09
CA GLY A 37 -3.76 22.71 0.49
C GLY A 37 -4.81 21.69 0.03
N LEU A 38 -4.50 20.39 0.07
CA LEU A 38 -5.41 19.31 -0.30
C LEU A 38 -6.12 18.74 0.95
N PRO A 39 -7.38 18.28 0.85
CA PRO A 39 -7.99 17.42 1.87
C PRO A 39 -7.10 16.22 2.21
N PHE A 40 -7.07 15.84 3.48
CA PHE A 40 -6.27 14.71 3.97
C PHE A 40 -6.49 13.42 3.15
N ASN A 41 -7.72 13.13 2.76
CA ASN A 41 -8.06 11.96 1.94
C ASN A 41 -7.33 11.96 0.59
N LEU A 42 -7.24 13.11 -0.08
CA LEU A 42 -6.55 13.22 -1.36
C LEU A 42 -5.04 13.04 -1.20
N ALA A 43 -4.45 13.67 -0.17
CA ALA A 43 -3.03 13.48 0.13
C ALA A 43 -2.70 12.01 0.46
N TRP A 44 -3.59 11.33 1.19
CA TRP A 44 -3.50 9.89 1.47
C TRP A 44 -3.55 9.05 0.20
N VAL A 45 -4.52 9.31 -0.69
CA VAL A 45 -4.63 8.60 -1.97
C VAL A 45 -3.38 8.80 -2.83
N ILE A 46 -2.88 10.03 -2.95
CA ILE A 46 -1.65 10.33 -3.70
C ILE A 46 -0.46 9.57 -3.12
N LEU A 47 -0.29 9.59 -1.80
CA LEU A 47 0.75 8.82 -1.13
C LEU A 47 0.67 7.34 -1.51
N TRP A 48 -0.51 6.73 -1.44
CA TRP A 48 -0.68 5.30 -1.77
C TRP A 48 -0.54 4.98 -3.25
N ILE A 49 -0.87 5.91 -4.15
CA ILE A 49 -0.54 5.79 -5.59
C ILE A 49 0.97 5.67 -5.77
N LEU A 50 1.76 6.49 -5.06
CA LEU A 50 3.23 6.45 -5.12
C LEU A 50 3.82 5.22 -4.41
N LEU A 51 3.21 4.75 -3.32
CA LEU A 51 3.67 3.56 -2.58
C LEU A 51 3.33 2.24 -3.28
N THR A 52 2.25 2.18 -4.05
CA THR A 52 1.82 0.95 -4.76
C THR A 52 2.91 0.34 -5.66
N PRO A 53 3.60 1.08 -6.55
CA PRO A 53 4.70 0.52 -7.34
C PRO A 53 5.87 0.05 -6.46
N LEU A 54 6.11 0.67 -5.30
CA LEU A 54 7.12 0.19 -4.34
C LEU A 54 6.70 -1.15 -3.70
N CYS A 55 5.41 -1.33 -3.39
CA CYS A 55 4.87 -2.61 -2.92
C CYS A 55 5.04 -3.71 -3.98
N LEU A 56 4.73 -3.41 -5.25
CA LEU A 56 4.92 -4.34 -6.36
C LEU A 56 6.40 -4.67 -6.56
N PHE A 57 7.28 -3.66 -6.53
CA PHE A 57 8.72 -3.85 -6.60
C PHE A 57 9.25 -4.72 -5.45
N ALA A 58 8.75 -4.55 -4.23
CA ALA A 58 9.12 -5.39 -3.09
C ALA A 58 8.70 -6.84 -3.29
N ILE A 59 7.48 -7.09 -3.79
CA ILE A 59 6.99 -8.44 -4.14
C ILE A 59 7.89 -9.09 -5.19
N GLU A 60 8.26 -8.33 -6.21
CA GLU A 60 9.15 -8.75 -7.30
C GLU A 60 10.56 -9.08 -6.80
N ARG A 61 11.12 -8.24 -5.93
CA ARG A 61 12.41 -8.50 -5.30
C ARG A 61 12.37 -9.78 -4.46
N LEU A 62 11.29 -9.99 -3.69
CA LEU A 62 11.02 -11.22 -2.94
C LEU A 62 10.80 -12.46 -3.83
N ARG A 63 10.45 -12.27 -5.11
CA ARG A 63 10.42 -13.33 -6.12
C ARG A 63 11.82 -13.70 -6.58
N ASN A 64 12.58 -12.70 -7.02
CA ASN A 64 13.89 -12.88 -7.63
C ASN A 64 14.99 -13.34 -6.66
N VAL A 65 14.83 -13.15 -5.34
CA VAL A 65 15.79 -13.69 -4.34
C VAL A 65 15.78 -15.22 -4.28
N LYS A 66 14.74 -15.88 -4.79
CA LYS A 66 14.52 -17.32 -4.57
C LYS A 66 14.69 -18.20 -5.82
N THR A 67 15.12 -17.61 -6.93
CA THR A 67 15.49 -18.24 -8.20
C THR A 67 16.95 -17.93 -8.45
#